data_AF-A0A132T5P1-F1
#
_entry.id   AF-A0A132T5P1-F1
#
_cell.length_a   1.000
_cell.length_b   1.000
_cell.length_c   1.000
_cell.angle_alpha   90.00
_cell.angle_beta   90.00
_cell.angle_gamma   90.00
#
_symmetry.space_group_name_H-M   'P 1'
#
loop_
_entity.id
_entity.type
_entity.pdbx_description
1 polymer ?
#
loop_
_entity_poly.entity_id
_entity_poly.type
_entity_poly.pdbx_seq_one_letter_code
_entity_poly.pdbx_strand_id
1 'polypeptide(L)' 'MPDHLAAAGNLRVAHRQASLEELGRLADPPMTKDAVAGRIRRLLSMADRKAKLDGIPDTESAVTPDLLEDA' A
#
# COMPACT_ATOMS: atom_id res chain seq x y z
N MET A 1 -0.19 5.61 -13.45
CA MET A 1 -0.06 4.48 -12.51
C MET A 1 -1.06 3.41 -12.91
N PRO A 2 -0.73 2.11 -12.84
CA PRO A 2 -1.69 1.05 -13.19
C PRO A 2 -2.91 1.01 -12.25
N ASP A 3 -4.10 0.80 -12.80
CA ASP A 3 -5.37 0.85 -12.06
C ASP A 3 -5.45 -0.18 -10.93
N HIS A 4 -4.93 -1.38 -11.14
CA HIS A 4 -4.93 -2.44 -10.13
C HIS A 4 -4.07 -2.12 -8.90
N LEU A 5 -3.09 -1.21 -9.02
CA LEU A 5 -2.30 -0.71 -7.89
C LEU A 5 -3.06 0.41 -7.17
N ALA A 6 -3.67 1.32 -7.93
CA ALA A 6 -4.52 2.37 -7.39
C ALA A 6 -5.68 1.78 -6.55
N ALA A 7 -6.36 0.78 -7.09
CA ALA A 7 -7.43 0.07 -6.40
C ALA A 7 -6.96 -0.56 -5.09
N ALA A 8 -5.79 -1.22 -5.08
CA ALA A 8 -5.24 -1.80 -3.85
C ALA A 8 -4.86 -0.75 -2.80
N GLY A 9 -4.31 0.39 -3.23
CA GLY A 9 -4.01 1.52 -2.35
C GLY A 9 -5.28 2.12 -1.73
N ASN A 10 -6.28 2.41 -2.57
CA ASN A 10 -7.57 2.93 -2.14
C ASN A 10 -8.26 1.97 -1.16
N LEU A 11 -8.22 0.66 -1.43
CA LEU A 11 -8.80 -0.35 -0.56
C LEU A 11 -8.10 -0.40 0.81
N ARG A 12 -6.77 -0.33 0.85
CA ARG A 12 -6.02 -0.26 2.12
C ARG A 12 -6.34 1.00 2.91
N VAL A 13 -6.46 2.16 2.25
CA VAL A 13 -6.81 3.43 2.91
C VAL A 13 -8.24 3.40 3.44
N ALA A 14 -9.18 2.83 2.69
CA ALA A 14 -10.57 2.67 3.12
C ALA A 14 -10.72 1.71 4.31
N HIS A 15 -9.88 0.68 4.38
CA HIS A 15 -9.94 -0.37 5.41
C HIS A 15 -8.60 -0.53 6.15
N ARG A 16 -8.17 0.53 6.84
CA ARG A 16 -6.84 0.59 7.49
C ARG A 16 -6.56 -0.58 8.45
N GLN A 17 -7.56 -0.96 9.24
CA GLN A 17 -7.47 -2.02 10.25
C GLN A 17 -7.70 -3.43 9.68
N ALA A 18 -8.10 -3.56 8.42
CA ALA A 18 -8.32 -4.88 7.83
C ALA A 18 -6.99 -5.61 7.63
N SER A 19 -7.00 -6.90 7.95
CA SER A 19 -5.93 -7.82 7.59
C SER A 19 -5.77 -7.92 6.07
N LEU A 20 -4.60 -8.39 5.61
CA LEU A 20 -4.37 -8.62 4.17
C LEU A 20 -5.33 -9.66 3.58
N GLU A 21 -5.78 -10.62 4.39
CA GLU A 21 -6.76 -11.62 3.98
C GLU A 21 -8.15 -11.01 3.79
N GLU A 22 -8.59 -10.15 4.71
CA GLU A 22 -9.84 -9.39 4.57
C GLU A 22 -9.80 -8.45 3.37
N LEU A 23 -8.69 -7.74 3.16
CA LEU A 23 -8.52 -6.90 1.97
C LEU A 23 -8.57 -7.72 0.67
N GLY A 24 -7.96 -8.91 0.66
CA GLY A 24 -8.04 -9.81 -0.48
C GLY A 24 -9.49 -10.20 -0.82
N ARG A 25 -10.31 -10.48 0.21
CA ARG A 25 -11.74 -10.79 0.04
C ARG A 25 -12.59 -9.58 -0.37
N LEU A 26 -12.27 -8.39 0.12
CA LEU A 26 -12.99 -7.14 -0.19
C LEU A 26 -12.66 -6.58 -1.58
N ALA A 27 -11.54 -6.99 -2.18
CA ALA A 27 -11.17 -6.54 -3.51
C ALA A 27 -12.14 -7.05 -4.58
N ASP A 28 -12.27 -6.30 -5.68
CA ASP A 28 -13.09 -6.68 -6.83
C ASP A 28 -12.22 -6.68 -8.12
N PRO A 29 -11.97 -7.85 -8.74
CA PRO A 29 -12.34 -9.19 -8.28
C PRO A 29 -11.56 -9.61 -7.00
N PRO A 30 -12.10 -10.53 -6.19
CA PRO A 30 -11.41 -11.04 -5.00
C PRO A 30 -10.06 -11.65 -5.35
N MET A 31 -9.09 -11.49 -4.45
CA MET A 31 -7.72 -11.99 -4.63
C MET A 31 -7.11 -12.49 -3.33
N THR A 32 -5.98 -13.17 -3.41
CA THR A 32 -5.28 -13.68 -2.23
C THR A 32 -4.62 -12.56 -1.43
N LYS A 33 -4.35 -12.81 -0.14
CA LYS A 33 -3.58 -11.91 0.72
C LYS A 33 -2.22 -11.52 0.11
N ASP A 34 -1.56 -12.44 -0.58
CA ASP A 34 -0.25 -12.22 -1.20
C ASP A 34 -0.35 -11.36 -2.46
N ALA A 35 -1.43 -11.53 -3.24
CA ALA A 35 -1.68 -10.70 -4.40
C ALA A 35 -1.93 -9.23 -4.02
N VAL A 36 -2.76 -8.98 -2.99
CA VAL A 36 -3.01 -7.61 -2.52
C VAL A 36 -1.75 -7.01 -1.86
N ALA A 37 -1.01 -7.79 -1.05
CA ALA A 37 0.26 -7.35 -0.47
C ALA A 37 1.29 -6.97 -1.55
N GLY A 38 1.41 -7.80 -2.59
CA GLY A 38 2.29 -7.53 -3.72
C GLY A 38 1.90 -6.26 -4.48
N ARG A 39 0.60 -5.98 -4.64
CA ARG A 39 0.12 -4.74 -5.27
C ARG A 39 0.45 -3.50 -4.41
N ILE A 40 0.20 -3.55 -3.10
CA ILE A 40 0.52 -2.44 -2.19
C ILE A 40 2.02 -2.17 -2.18
N ARG A 41 2.88 -3.21 -2.10
CA ARG A 41 4.34 -3.01 -2.16
C ARG A 41 4.78 -2.36 -3.47
N ARG A 42 4.27 -2.83 -4.62
CA ARG A 42 4.60 -2.23 -5.92
C ARG A 42 4.13 -0.78 -6.04
N LEU A 43 2.99 -0.45 -5.42
CA LEU A 43 2.48 0.92 -5.34
C LEU A 43 3.46 1.82 -4.58
N LEU A 44 3.91 1.41 -3.39
CA LEU A 44 4.89 2.15 -2.59
C LEU A 44 6.21 2.32 -3.35
N SER A 45 6.76 1.24 -3.94
CA SER A 45 7.99 1.32 -4.73
C SER A 45 7.88 2.23 -5.98
N MET A 46 6.68 2.45 -6.50
CA MET A 46 6.44 3.44 -7.55
C MET A 46 6.42 4.87 -6.99
N ALA A 47 5.81 5.07 -5.83
CA ALA A 47 5.81 6.34 -5.12
C ALA A 47 7.24 6.75 -4.75
N ASP A 48 8.05 5.85 -4.20
CA ASP A 48 9.46 6.13 -3.82
C ASP A 48 10.32 6.52 -5.03
N ARG A 49 10.12 5.83 -6.16
CA ARG A 49 10.81 6.20 -7.40
C ARG A 49 10.43 7.59 -7.88
N LYS A 50 9.15 7.95 -7.77
CA LYS A 50 8.67 9.29 -8.14
C LYS A 50 9.21 10.35 -7.18
N ALA A 51 9.19 10.08 -5.88
CA ALA A 51 9.75 10.95 -4.85
C ALA A 51 11.22 11.27 -5.11
N LYS A 52 12.02 10.25 -5.44
CA LYS A 52 13.43 10.42 -5.81
C LYS A 52 13.62 11.32 -7.03
N LEU A 53 12.79 11.17 -8.07
CA LEU A 53 12.86 12.00 -9.27
C LEU A 53 12.48 13.45 -8.98
N ASP A 54 11.54 13.65 -8.06
CA ASP A 54 11.05 14.98 -7.66
C ASP A 54 11.89 15.64 -6.56
N GLY A 55 12.89 14.93 -6.02
CA GLY A 55 13.74 15.42 -4.94
C GLY A 55 13.03 15.58 -3.60
N ILE A 56 11.94 14.83 -3.37
CA ILE A 56 11.18 14.81 -2.12
C ILE A 56 11.44 13.52 -1.32
N PRO A 57 11.17 13.50 0.00
CA PRO A 57 11.30 12.30 0.82
C PRO A 57 10.43 11.14 0.31
N ASP A 58 10.89 9.91 0.53
CA ASP A 58 10.20 8.68 0.14
C ASP A 58 9.08 8.29 1.12
N THR A 59 8.42 7.15 0.88
CA THR A 59 7.30 6.71 1.72
C THR A 59 7.73 6.23 3.10
N GLU A 60 8.94 5.69 3.26
CA GLU A 60 9.46 5.28 4.58
C GLU A 60 9.77 6.48 5.47
N SER A 61 10.14 7.62 4.87
CA SER A 61 10.37 8.87 5.60
C SER A 61 9.14 9.37 6.38
N ALA A 62 7.94 8.89 6.04
CA ALA A 62 6.70 9.20 6.75
C ALA A 62 6.41 8.29 7.96
N VAL A 63 7.19 7.22 8.15
CA VAL A 63 7.04 6.28 9.26
C VAL A 63 7.77 6.83 10.48
N THR A 64 7.03 7.26 11.49
CA THR A 64 7.59 7.70 12.77
C THR A 64 7.86 6.50 13.69
N PRO A 65 8.80 6.62 14.66
CA PRO A 65 9.03 5.59 15.67
C PRO A 65 7.75 5.16 16.39
N ASP A 66 6.88 6.11 16.74
CA ASP A 66 5.59 5.84 17.38
C ASP A 66 4.69 4.89 16.57
N LEU A 67 4.75 4.95 15.23
CA LEU A 67 3.97 4.05 14.36
C LEU A 67 4.53 2.62 14.31
N LEU A 68 5.79 2.41 14.71
CA LEU A 68 6.42 1.08 14.76
C LEU A 68 6.17 0.38 16.10
N GLU A 69 5.88 1.13 17.16
CA GLU A 69 5.56 0.58 18.47
C GLU A 69 4.14 -0.03 18.53
N ASP A 70 3.24 0.43 17.65
CA ASP A 70 1.84 0.00 17.54
C ASP A 70 1.60 -1.14 16.52
N ALA A 71 2.65 -1.69 15.90
CA ALA A 71 2.57 -2.71 14.83
C ALA A 71 2.81 -4.14 15.33
#